data_AF-A0A966QQX4-F1
#
_entry.id   AF-A0A966QQX4-F1
#
_cell.length_a   1.000
_cell.length_b   1.000
_cell.length_c   1.000
_cell.angle_alpha   90.00
_cell.angle_beta   90.00
_cell.angle_gamma   90.00
#
_symmetry.space_group_name_H-M   'P 1'
#
loop_
_entity.id
_entity.type
_entity.pdbx_description
1 polymer ?
#
loop_
_entity_poly.entity_id
_entity_poly.type
_entity_poly.pdbx_seq_one_letter_code
_entity_poly.pdbx_strand_id
1 'polypeptide(L)'
;MGTDSMTLVFADVTTTLAWIVLVTAIGGWALYAFFNIRSSRAEIGSEIELAANRKEYYDDETLEGKKLERTQLLGLAFLAVITVTLPLYWILEPGRQAGAEKEFEHKFELWGSGLFAATADGGFNCAGCHGGMNGGGGVAAFAVTDPKTGEVKSVNWKAPAINTVFYRYSEEEVRFILNYGRPFSPMSAWGLVGGGPMNEQQIQTVIDYLKSVQVPREDCTD
;
A
#
# COMPACT_ATOMS: atom_id res chain seq x y z
N MET A 1 8.19 14.56 19.65
CA MET A 1 7.19 15.59 19.28
C MET A 1 7.77 16.41 18.15
N GLY A 2 7.47 16.09 16.89
CA GLY A 2 8.07 16.81 15.75
C GLY A 2 7.81 16.22 14.36
N THR A 3 7.24 15.02 14.26
CA THR A 3 6.95 14.36 12.97
C THR A 3 5.49 14.48 12.51
N ASP A 4 4.56 14.80 13.41
CA ASP A 4 3.12 14.88 13.08
C ASP A 4 2.72 16.17 12.34
N SER A 5 3.53 17.23 12.42
CA SER A 5 3.18 18.52 11.80
C SER A 5 3.51 18.56 10.31
N MET A 6 4.44 17.74 9.81
CA MET A 6 4.88 17.82 8.42
C MET A 6 3.96 17.03 7.46
N THR A 7 3.43 15.90 7.89
CA THR A 7 2.48 15.07 7.12
C THR A 7 1.09 15.71 6.99
N LEU A 8 0.62 16.41 8.04
CA LEU A 8 -0.66 17.11 8.04
C LEU A 8 -0.66 18.32 7.09
N VAL A 9 0.49 18.98 6.89
CA VAL A 9 0.63 20.10 5.95
C VAL A 9 0.59 19.65 4.48
N PHE A 10 1.16 18.49 4.13
CA PHE A 10 1.11 17.99 2.74
C PHE A 10 -0.27 17.46 2.33
N ALA A 11 -1.00 16.84 3.26
CA ALA A 11 -2.39 16.43 3.03
C ALA A 11 -3.31 17.64 2.81
N ASP A 12 -3.08 18.72 3.56
CA ASP A 12 -3.84 19.97 3.44
C ASP A 12 -3.54 20.71 2.12
N VAL A 13 -2.27 20.81 1.72
CA VAL A 13 -1.89 21.50 0.47
C VAL A 13 -2.40 20.77 -0.77
N THR A 14 -2.30 19.43 -0.82
CA THR A 14 -2.78 18.64 -1.98
C THR A 14 -4.30 18.67 -2.10
N THR A 15 -5.00 18.57 -0.96
CA THR A 15 -6.47 18.66 -0.91
C THR A 15 -6.96 20.07 -1.25
N THR A 16 -6.28 21.10 -0.75
CA THR A 16 -6.60 22.51 -1.06
C THR A 16 -6.37 22.83 -2.54
N LEU A 17 -5.26 22.40 -3.13
CA LEU A 17 -5.01 22.55 -4.57
C LEU A 17 -6.07 21.84 -5.41
N ALA A 18 -6.48 20.63 -5.01
CA ALA A 18 -7.54 19.89 -5.68
C ALA A 18 -8.88 20.65 -5.63
N TRP A 19 -9.26 21.22 -4.47
CA TRP A 19 -10.46 22.04 -4.34
C TRP A 19 -10.40 23.32 -5.18
N ILE A 20 -9.25 24.01 -5.22
CA ILE A 20 -9.07 25.20 -6.05
C ILE A 20 -9.27 24.86 -7.53
N VAL A 21 -8.63 23.80 -8.02
CA VAL A 21 -8.78 23.35 -9.41
C VAL A 21 -10.22 22.98 -9.72
N LEU A 22 -10.88 22.23 -8.83
CA LEU A 22 -12.26 21.81 -8.99
C LEU A 22 -13.22 23.01 -9.06
N VAL A 23 -13.13 23.95 -8.10
CA VAL A 23 -13.99 25.13 -8.05
C VAL A 23 -13.77 26.02 -9.28
N THR A 24 -12.52 26.17 -9.72
CA THR A 24 -12.19 26.96 -10.90
C THR A 24 -12.74 26.31 -12.17
N ALA A 25 -12.62 24.98 -12.31
CA ALA A 25 -13.14 24.24 -13.43
C ALA A 25 -14.68 24.29 -13.50
N ILE A 26 -15.35 24.04 -12.36
CA ILE A 26 -16.82 24.11 -12.26
C ILE A 26 -17.30 25.54 -12.52
N GLY A 27 -16.67 26.54 -11.91
CA GLY A 27 -17.01 27.96 -12.10
C GLY A 27 -16.85 28.39 -13.57
N GLY A 28 -15.75 27.99 -14.22
CA GLY A 28 -15.52 28.24 -15.63
C GLY A 28 -16.58 27.59 -16.52
N TRP A 29 -16.95 26.33 -16.25
CA TRP A 29 -18.01 25.63 -16.99
C TRP A 29 -19.39 26.23 -16.74
N ALA A 30 -19.69 26.63 -15.51
CA ALA A 30 -20.96 27.27 -15.16
C ALA A 30 -21.10 28.63 -15.84
N LEU A 31 -20.03 29.43 -15.87
CA LEU A 31 -20.00 30.70 -16.62
C LEU A 31 -20.15 30.46 -18.12
N TYR A 32 -19.37 29.53 -18.69
CA TYR A 32 -19.49 29.15 -20.09
C TYR A 32 -20.92 28.71 -20.45
N ALA A 33 -21.50 27.81 -19.66
CA ALA A 33 -22.87 27.33 -19.85
C ALA A 33 -23.89 28.47 -19.73
N PHE A 34 -23.75 29.35 -18.73
CA PHE A 34 -24.64 30.50 -18.54
C PHE A 34 -24.60 31.45 -19.74
N PHE A 35 -23.41 31.82 -20.21
CA PHE A 35 -23.26 32.69 -21.38
C PHE A 35 -23.76 32.02 -22.67
N ASN A 36 -23.47 30.73 -22.86
CA ASN A 36 -23.90 29.97 -24.03
C ASN A 36 -25.43 29.80 -24.08
N ILE A 37 -26.08 29.53 -22.93
CA ILE A 37 -27.55 29.48 -22.81
C ILE A 37 -28.16 30.86 -23.07
N ARG A 38 -27.53 31.93 -22.58
CA ARG A 38 -28.02 33.30 -22.80
C ARG A 38 -27.92 33.69 -24.27
N SER A 39 -26.82 33.37 -24.95
CA SER A 39 -26.67 33.66 -26.38
C SER A 39 -27.60 32.78 -27.24
N SER A 40 -27.77 31.50 -26.90
CA SER A 40 -28.61 30.59 -27.68
C SER A 40 -30.10 30.99 -27.68
N ARG A 41 -30.56 31.69 -26.63
CA ARG A 41 -31.96 32.17 -26.55
C ARG A 41 -32.27 33.34 -27.48
N ALA A 42 -31.25 34.09 -27.93
CA ALA A 42 -31.45 35.19 -28.86
C ALA A 42 -31.78 34.72 -30.29
N GLU A 43 -31.52 33.45 -30.60
CA GLU A 43 -31.61 32.85 -31.94
C GLU A 43 -32.64 31.70 -32.02
N ILE A 44 -33.66 31.70 -31.16
CA ILE A 44 -34.76 30.73 -31.19
C ILE A 44 -35.62 30.99 -32.45
N GLY A 45 -35.69 30.02 -33.36
CA GLY A 45 -36.42 30.09 -34.63
C GLY A 45 -35.52 30.25 -35.86
N SER A 46 -34.23 30.53 -35.69
CA SER A 46 -33.25 30.57 -36.79
C SER A 46 -32.56 29.22 -37.03
N GLU A 47 -32.88 28.17 -36.28
CA GLU A 47 -32.38 26.80 -36.51
C GLU A 47 -32.63 26.27 -37.94
N ILE A 48 -33.61 26.82 -38.68
CA ILE A 48 -33.87 26.46 -40.07
C ILE A 48 -32.77 26.98 -41.02
N GLU A 49 -32.16 28.13 -40.73
CA GLU A 49 -31.07 28.74 -41.51
C GLU A 49 -29.68 28.52 -40.89
N LEU A 50 -29.60 28.40 -39.57
CA LEU A 50 -28.37 28.25 -38.79
C LEU A 50 -28.03 26.81 -38.40
N ALA A 51 -28.87 25.82 -38.76
CA ALA A 51 -28.54 24.43 -38.55
C ALA A 51 -27.14 24.15 -39.12
N ALA A 52 -26.23 23.65 -38.27
CA ALA A 52 -24.84 23.40 -38.66
C ALA A 52 -24.69 22.45 -39.87
N ASN A 53 -25.71 21.63 -40.14
CA ASN A 53 -25.77 20.71 -41.28
C ASN A 53 -26.34 21.35 -42.57
N ARG A 54 -26.94 22.55 -42.48
CA ARG A 54 -27.45 23.32 -43.63
C ARG A 54 -26.51 24.45 -44.04
N LYS A 55 -25.63 24.88 -43.15
CA LYS A 55 -24.53 25.78 -43.51
C LYS A 55 -23.63 25.08 -44.53
N GLU A 56 -23.33 25.77 -45.63
CA GLU A 56 -22.34 25.28 -46.59
C GLU A 56 -21.03 25.00 -45.85
N TYR A 57 -20.53 23.77 -46.00
CA TYR A 57 -19.32 23.35 -45.32
C TYR A 57 -18.11 24.07 -45.93
N TYR A 58 -16.94 23.88 -45.34
CA TYR A 58 -15.72 24.39 -45.95
C TYR A 58 -15.57 23.84 -47.37
N ASP A 59 -15.14 24.71 -48.28
CA ASP A 59 -14.72 24.33 -49.63
C ASP A 59 -13.49 23.42 -49.57
N ASP A 60 -13.23 22.71 -50.66
CA ASP A 60 -12.19 21.70 -50.75
C ASP A 60 -10.78 22.26 -50.44
N GLU A 61 -10.46 23.46 -50.96
CA GLU A 61 -9.17 24.13 -50.70
C GLU A 61 -8.99 24.48 -49.21
N THR A 62 -10.07 24.90 -48.54
CA THR A 62 -10.04 25.14 -47.09
C THR A 62 -9.92 23.85 -46.29
N LEU A 63 -10.56 22.77 -46.73
CA LEU A 63 -10.50 21.45 -46.09
C LEU A 63 -9.11 20.84 -46.18
N GLU A 64 -8.53 20.82 -47.38
CA GLU A 64 -7.23 20.22 -47.65
C GLU A 64 -6.05 21.11 -47.22
N GLY A 65 -6.26 22.43 -47.10
CA GLY A 65 -5.26 23.38 -46.61
C GLY A 65 -5.37 23.64 -45.11
N LYS A 66 -5.86 24.83 -44.75
CA LYS A 66 -5.79 25.38 -43.38
C LYS A 66 -6.41 24.48 -42.33
N LYS A 67 -7.52 23.79 -42.65
CA LYS A 67 -8.18 22.91 -41.68
C LYS A 67 -7.35 21.65 -41.44
N LEU A 68 -6.91 20.98 -42.50
CA LEU A 68 -6.08 19.78 -42.43
C LEU A 68 -4.77 20.06 -41.68
N GLU A 69 -4.05 21.13 -42.05
CA GLU A 69 -2.80 21.54 -41.39
C GLU A 69 -2.98 21.75 -39.89
N ARG A 70 -4.06 22.44 -39.46
CA ARG A 70 -4.36 22.64 -38.04
C ARG A 70 -4.60 21.33 -37.30
N THR A 71 -5.37 20.41 -37.90
CA THR A 71 -5.63 19.11 -37.29
C THR A 71 -4.39 18.21 -37.25
N GLN A 72 -3.57 18.25 -38.29
CA GLN A 72 -2.30 17.53 -38.33
C GLN A 72 -1.30 18.08 -37.32
N LEU A 73 -1.27 19.40 -37.13
CA LEU A 73 -0.43 20.06 -36.12
C LEU A 73 -0.82 19.64 -34.70
N LEU A 74 -2.12 19.48 -34.42
CA LEU A 74 -2.59 18.89 -33.15
C LEU A 74 -2.12 17.43 -33.02
N GLY A 75 -2.24 16.63 -34.08
CA GLY A 75 -1.73 15.25 -34.10
C GLY A 75 -0.24 15.16 -33.81
N LEU A 76 0.57 16.03 -34.44
CA LEU A 76 2.01 16.14 -34.21
C LEU A 76 2.31 16.58 -32.78
N ALA A 77 1.53 17.51 -32.22
CA ALA A 77 1.70 17.95 -30.84
C ALA A 77 1.45 16.79 -29.85
N PHE A 78 0.38 16.01 -30.02
CA PHE A 78 0.13 14.83 -29.19
C PHE A 78 1.22 13.77 -29.36
N LEU A 79 1.68 13.54 -30.60
CA LEU A 79 2.80 12.63 -30.85
C LEU A 79 4.05 13.09 -30.10
N ALA A 80 4.41 14.38 -30.18
CA ALA A 80 5.54 14.95 -29.47
C ALA A 80 5.41 14.78 -27.94
N VAL A 81 4.23 15.01 -27.37
CA VAL A 81 3.96 14.79 -25.94
C VAL A 81 4.21 13.33 -25.57
N ILE A 82 3.68 12.36 -26.32
CA ILE A 82 3.85 10.93 -26.03
C ILE A 82 5.33 10.52 -26.20
N THR A 83 5.98 10.96 -27.27
CA THR A 83 7.39 10.69 -27.57
C THR A 83 8.33 11.21 -26.48
N VAL A 84 8.00 12.32 -25.82
CA VAL A 84 8.82 12.87 -24.72
C VAL A 84 8.42 12.26 -23.37
N THR A 85 7.11 12.14 -23.10
CA THR A 85 6.61 11.73 -21.78
C THR A 85 6.90 10.27 -21.49
N LEU A 86 6.76 9.35 -22.46
CA LEU A 86 7.00 7.93 -22.23
C LEU A 86 8.46 7.62 -21.85
N PRO A 87 9.49 8.12 -22.56
CA PRO A 87 10.87 7.93 -22.13
C PRO A 87 11.16 8.55 -20.77
N LEU A 88 10.63 9.75 -20.48
CA LEU A 88 10.80 10.39 -19.17
C LEU A 88 10.15 9.56 -18.05
N TYR A 89 8.94 9.04 -18.27
CA TYR A 89 8.28 8.15 -17.34
C TYR A 89 9.15 6.91 -17.07
N TRP A 90 9.68 6.29 -18.11
CA TRP A 90 10.53 5.09 -17.99
C TRP A 90 11.85 5.37 -17.26
N ILE A 91 12.47 6.54 -17.45
CA ILE A 91 13.68 6.94 -16.70
C ILE A 91 13.40 7.09 -15.20
N LEU A 92 12.21 7.57 -14.83
CA LEU A 92 11.83 7.80 -13.43
C LEU A 92 11.20 6.56 -12.77
N GLU A 93 10.81 5.57 -13.57
CA GLU A 93 10.15 4.33 -13.13
C GLU A 93 10.92 3.54 -12.04
N PRO A 94 12.25 3.39 -12.08
CA PRO A 94 12.97 2.64 -11.03
C PRO A 94 12.79 3.23 -9.63
N GLY A 95 12.73 4.56 -9.51
CA GLY A 95 12.49 5.22 -8.22
C GLY A 95 11.09 4.94 -7.67
N ARG A 96 10.09 4.85 -8.56
CA ARG A 96 8.72 4.49 -8.20
C ARG A 96 8.61 3.03 -7.76
N GLN A 97 9.28 2.13 -8.46
CA GLN A 97 9.32 0.70 -8.12
C GLN A 97 9.99 0.48 -6.76
N ALA A 98 11.14 1.11 -6.51
CA ALA A 98 11.82 1.04 -5.22
C ALA A 98 10.97 1.63 -4.07
N GLY A 99 10.18 2.67 -4.34
CA GLY A 99 9.21 3.20 -3.36
C GLY A 99 8.07 2.21 -3.07
N ALA A 100 7.58 1.52 -4.10
CA ALA A 100 6.53 0.51 -3.95
C ALA A 100 7.01 -0.72 -3.16
N GLU A 101 8.24 -1.18 -3.41
CA GLU A 101 8.87 -2.27 -2.65
C GLU A 101 8.98 -1.93 -1.16
N LYS A 102 9.53 -0.76 -0.82
CA LYS A 102 9.66 -0.29 0.57
C LYS A 102 8.32 -0.20 1.29
N GLU A 103 7.30 0.34 0.62
CA GLU A 103 5.96 0.45 1.19
C GLU A 103 5.31 -0.93 1.38
N PHE A 104 5.60 -1.87 0.48
CA PHE A 104 5.13 -3.25 0.62
C PHE A 104 5.76 -3.93 1.83
N GLU A 105 7.09 -3.82 2.01
CA GLU A 105 7.81 -4.33 3.18
C GLU A 105 7.24 -3.75 4.48
N HIS A 106 7.11 -2.42 4.55
CA HIS A 106 6.57 -1.75 5.74
C HIS A 106 5.14 -2.20 6.08
N LYS A 107 4.27 -2.42 5.08
CA LYS A 107 2.92 -2.97 5.31
C LYS A 107 2.95 -4.39 5.85
N PHE A 108 3.86 -5.23 5.35
CA PHE A 108 4.01 -6.61 5.81
C PHE A 108 4.53 -6.66 7.24
N GLU A 109 5.51 -5.83 7.57
CA GLU A 109 5.99 -5.65 8.95
C GLU A 109 4.86 -5.18 9.88
N LEU A 110 4.06 -4.19 9.45
CA LEU A 110 2.94 -3.68 10.24
C LEU A 110 1.88 -4.76 10.49
N TRP A 111 1.45 -5.48 9.45
CA TRP A 111 0.49 -6.57 9.60
C TRP A 111 1.03 -7.70 10.47
N GLY A 112 2.29 -8.07 10.28
CA GLY A 112 2.99 -9.05 11.10
C GLY A 112 3.07 -8.64 12.56
N SER A 113 3.35 -7.36 12.84
CA SER A 113 3.39 -6.82 14.20
C SER A 113 2.04 -6.95 14.91
N GLY A 114 0.93 -6.71 14.19
CA GLY A 114 -0.43 -6.87 14.72
C GLY A 114 -0.74 -8.33 15.07
N LEU A 115 -0.32 -9.28 14.22
CA LEU A 115 -0.46 -10.71 14.49
C LEU A 115 0.43 -11.14 15.67
N PHE A 116 1.62 -10.56 15.79
CA PHE A 116 2.60 -10.86 16.83
C PHE A 116 2.21 -10.32 18.22
N ALA A 117 1.44 -9.25 18.28
CA ALA A 117 1.07 -8.54 19.49
C ALA A 117 0.36 -9.42 20.54
N ALA A 118 0.24 -8.88 21.76
CA ALA A 118 -0.48 -9.55 22.84
C ALA A 118 -1.96 -9.77 22.46
N THR A 119 -2.62 -10.77 23.04
CA THR A 119 -4.07 -10.97 22.83
C THR A 119 -4.90 -9.78 23.26
N ALA A 120 -4.44 -9.01 24.25
CA ALA A 120 -5.08 -7.77 24.68
C ALA A 120 -5.18 -6.73 23.54
N ASP A 121 -4.23 -6.77 22.60
CA ASP A 121 -4.14 -5.86 21.45
C ASP A 121 -4.73 -6.49 20.17
N GLY A 122 -5.38 -7.65 20.28
CA GLY A 122 -5.97 -8.39 19.15
C GLY A 122 -5.01 -9.32 18.41
N GLY A 123 -3.78 -9.51 18.90
CA GLY A 123 -2.79 -10.42 18.33
C GLY A 123 -2.85 -11.85 18.89
N PHE A 124 -1.95 -12.71 18.41
CA PHE A 124 -1.86 -14.12 18.80
C PHE A 124 -0.96 -14.39 20.01
N ASN A 125 -0.58 -13.34 20.74
CA ASN A 125 0.21 -13.40 21.97
C ASN A 125 1.64 -13.93 21.83
N CYS A 126 2.22 -13.84 20.63
CA CYS A 126 3.63 -14.16 20.43
C CYS A 126 4.51 -13.30 21.33
N ALA A 127 4.20 -12.00 21.43
CA ALA A 127 4.85 -11.05 22.33
C ALA A 127 4.75 -11.44 23.81
N GLY A 128 3.61 -12.00 24.25
CA GLY A 128 3.43 -12.42 25.64
C GLY A 128 4.39 -13.53 26.06
N CYS A 129 4.67 -14.47 25.15
CA CYS A 129 5.63 -15.54 25.40
C CYS A 129 7.09 -15.10 25.16
N HIS A 130 7.35 -14.36 24.09
CA HIS A 130 8.70 -14.08 23.60
C HIS A 130 9.31 -12.75 24.07
N GLY A 131 8.81 -12.17 25.16
CA GLY A 131 9.45 -11.01 25.80
C GLY A 131 9.07 -9.67 25.15
N GLY A 132 7.78 -9.50 24.84
CA GLY A 132 7.22 -8.29 24.26
C GLY A 132 7.41 -8.17 22.75
N MET A 133 7.07 -7.01 22.19
CA MET A 133 7.16 -6.74 20.75
C MET A 133 8.58 -6.90 20.20
N ASN A 134 9.61 -6.66 21.01
CA ASN A 134 11.00 -6.79 20.60
C ASN A 134 11.52 -8.24 20.60
N GLY A 135 10.71 -9.23 20.96
CA GLY A 135 11.09 -10.65 20.85
C GLY A 135 12.34 -11.04 21.64
N GLY A 136 12.63 -10.35 22.75
CA GLY A 136 13.88 -10.50 23.53
C GLY A 136 14.00 -11.79 24.34
N GLY A 137 12.98 -12.65 24.30
CA GLY A 137 12.89 -13.86 25.12
C GLY A 137 12.24 -13.55 26.46
N GLY A 138 11.50 -14.53 26.98
CA GLY A 138 10.62 -14.30 28.12
C GLY A 138 10.39 -15.55 28.95
N VAL A 139 9.54 -15.40 29.95
CA VAL A 139 9.04 -16.52 30.75
C VAL A 139 7.52 -16.43 30.74
N ALA A 140 6.88 -17.51 30.31
CA ALA A 140 5.43 -17.62 30.28
C ALA A 140 4.98 -18.79 31.15
N ALA A 141 3.90 -18.60 31.91
CA ALA A 141 3.28 -19.67 32.65
C ALA A 141 2.57 -20.63 31.68
N PHE A 142 2.79 -21.94 31.86
CA PHE A 142 2.17 -22.99 31.07
C PHE A 142 1.64 -24.10 31.97
N ALA A 143 0.47 -24.63 31.65
CA ALA A 143 -0.15 -25.73 32.40
C ALA A 143 0.38 -27.07 31.89
N VAL A 144 1.02 -27.84 32.76
CA VAL A 144 1.49 -29.20 32.46
C VAL A 144 0.68 -30.19 33.30
N THR A 145 0.11 -31.18 32.62
CA THR A 145 -0.61 -32.28 33.27
C THR A 145 0.36 -33.41 33.58
N ASP A 146 0.39 -33.87 34.82
CA ASP A 146 1.14 -35.06 35.21
C ASP A 146 0.49 -36.31 34.58
N PRO A 147 1.21 -37.08 33.74
CA PRO A 147 0.64 -38.24 33.05
C PRO A 147 0.27 -39.41 33.98
N LYS A 148 0.77 -39.42 35.23
CA LYS A 148 0.49 -40.48 36.21
C LYS A 148 -0.65 -40.14 37.15
N THR A 149 -0.77 -38.87 37.54
CA THR A 149 -1.76 -38.43 38.54
C THR A 149 -2.91 -37.62 37.95
N GLY A 150 -2.78 -37.12 36.71
CA GLY A 150 -3.76 -36.23 36.08
C GLY A 150 -3.79 -34.82 36.67
N GLU A 151 -2.90 -34.51 37.62
CA GLU A 151 -2.84 -33.20 38.27
C GLU A 151 -2.25 -32.15 37.31
N VAL A 152 -2.92 -31.01 37.16
CA VAL A 152 -2.44 -29.89 36.35
C VAL A 152 -1.62 -28.94 37.21
N LYS A 153 -0.34 -28.75 36.87
CA LYS A 153 0.56 -27.81 37.54
C LYS A 153 0.96 -26.70 36.58
N SER A 154 0.95 -25.47 37.08
CA SER A 154 1.51 -24.34 36.34
C SER A 154 3.03 -24.35 36.48
N VAL A 155 3.73 -24.35 35.36
CA VAL A 155 5.19 -24.24 35.30
C VAL A 155 5.58 -22.98 34.54
N ASN A 156 6.71 -22.38 34.91
CA ASN A 156 7.27 -21.25 34.20
C ASN A 156 8.16 -21.76 33.06
N TRP A 157 7.72 -21.58 31.82
CA TRP A 157 8.47 -21.96 30.63
C TRP A 157 9.32 -20.80 30.13
N LYS A 158 10.63 -21.04 29.95
CA LYS A 158 11.54 -20.05 29.39
C LYS A 158 11.45 -20.08 27.86
N ALA A 159 10.83 -19.06 27.29
CA ALA A 159 10.76 -18.87 25.85
C ALA A 159 12.06 -18.24 25.33
N PRO A 160 12.62 -18.74 24.22
CA PRO A 160 13.83 -18.19 23.64
C PRO A 160 13.58 -16.79 23.06
N ALA A 161 14.66 -15.99 22.99
CA ALA A 161 14.67 -14.79 22.18
C ALA A 161 14.49 -15.15 20.70
N ILE A 162 13.64 -14.41 20.01
CA ILE A 162 13.33 -14.62 18.59
C ILE A 162 13.80 -13.46 17.71
N ASN A 163 14.19 -12.33 18.30
CA ASN A 163 14.94 -11.26 17.63
C ASN A 163 16.36 -11.67 17.18
N THR A 164 16.73 -12.93 17.36
CA THR A 164 17.99 -13.54 16.88
C THR A 164 17.72 -14.88 16.19
N VAL A 165 16.47 -15.15 15.82
CA VAL A 165 16.06 -16.47 15.32
C VAL A 165 16.75 -16.82 14.01
N PHE A 166 16.88 -15.85 13.09
CA PHE A 166 17.49 -16.07 11.77
C PHE A 166 19.03 -16.20 11.81
N TYR A 167 19.65 -16.08 12.98
CA TYR A 167 21.04 -16.48 13.17
C TYR A 167 21.20 -17.99 13.41
N ARG A 168 20.11 -18.68 13.73
CA ARG A 168 20.09 -20.10 14.11
C ARG A 168 19.28 -20.95 13.14
N TYR A 169 18.36 -20.34 12.40
CA TYR A 169 17.42 -21.02 11.52
C TYR A 169 17.29 -20.26 10.20
N SER A 170 17.08 -20.99 9.10
CA SER A 170 16.68 -20.39 7.83
C SER A 170 15.23 -19.88 7.91
N GLU A 171 14.82 -19.06 6.95
CA GLU A 171 13.43 -18.60 6.87
C GLU A 171 12.44 -19.76 6.74
N GLU A 172 12.79 -20.78 5.96
CA GLU A 172 11.98 -21.97 5.75
C GLU A 172 11.83 -22.78 7.05
N GLU A 173 12.89 -22.87 7.85
CA GLU A 173 12.83 -23.52 9.16
C GLU A 173 11.96 -22.72 10.14
N VAL A 174 12.09 -21.39 10.16
CA VAL A 174 11.21 -20.52 10.96
C VAL A 174 9.75 -20.69 10.52
N ARG A 175 9.49 -20.71 9.21
CA ARG A 175 8.16 -20.97 8.65
C ARG A 175 7.62 -22.33 9.07
N PHE A 176 8.45 -23.37 9.03
CA PHE A 176 8.06 -24.70 9.49
C PHE A 176 7.66 -24.69 10.96
N ILE A 177 8.45 -24.05 11.83
CA ILE A 177 8.15 -23.91 13.26
C ILE A 177 6.86 -23.11 13.48
N LEU A 178 6.63 -22.02 12.75
CA LEU A 178 5.37 -21.26 12.84
C LEU A 178 4.17 -22.09 12.36
N ASN A 179 4.34 -22.86 11.30
CA ASN A 179 3.28 -23.69 10.75
C ASN A 179 2.87 -24.82 11.70
N TYR A 180 3.83 -25.56 12.27
CA TYR A 180 3.56 -26.79 13.02
C TYR A 180 3.80 -26.68 14.53
N GLY A 181 4.25 -25.52 15.00
CA GLY A 181 4.69 -25.34 16.38
C GLY A 181 6.04 -26.02 16.62
N ARG A 182 6.45 -26.04 17.89
CA ARG A 182 7.69 -26.70 18.30
C ARG A 182 7.40 -27.85 19.26
N PRO A 183 7.67 -29.11 18.86
CA PRO A 183 7.48 -30.27 19.72
C PRO A 183 8.18 -30.12 21.08
N PHE A 184 7.58 -30.69 22.12
CA PHE A 184 8.06 -30.61 23.50
C PHE A 184 8.22 -29.18 24.02
N SER A 185 7.40 -28.25 23.54
CA SER A 185 7.31 -26.90 24.07
C SER A 185 5.86 -26.40 24.06
N PRO A 186 5.54 -25.34 24.83
CA PRO A 186 4.26 -24.65 24.79
C PRO A 186 3.93 -23.96 23.46
N MET A 187 4.86 -23.89 22.51
CA MET A 187 4.66 -23.19 21.25
C MET A 187 3.74 -23.99 20.33
N SER A 188 2.49 -23.52 20.22
CA SER A 188 1.45 -24.08 19.34
C SER A 188 1.76 -23.90 17.86
N ALA A 189 1.05 -24.67 17.03
CA ALA A 189 0.99 -24.45 15.59
C ALA A 189 0.15 -23.20 15.29
N TRP A 190 0.66 -22.33 14.42
CA TRP A 190 -0.04 -21.11 13.99
C TRP A 190 -0.51 -21.18 12.54
N GLY A 191 0.17 -21.92 11.68
CA GLY A 191 -0.23 -22.07 10.28
C GLY A 191 -1.42 -23.01 10.10
N LEU A 192 -2.30 -22.70 9.15
CA LEU A 192 -3.44 -23.54 8.77
C LEU A 192 -3.03 -24.98 8.47
N VAL A 193 -1.86 -25.18 7.86
CA VAL A 193 -1.32 -26.51 7.52
C VAL A 193 -0.99 -27.36 8.75
N GLY A 194 -0.69 -26.73 9.89
CA GLY A 194 -0.48 -27.40 11.17
C GLY A 194 -1.68 -27.33 12.12
N GLY A 195 -2.84 -26.86 11.64
CA GLY A 195 -4.07 -26.72 12.43
C GLY A 195 -4.19 -25.40 13.21
N GLY A 196 -3.30 -24.44 12.96
CA GLY A 196 -3.39 -23.09 13.51
C GLY A 196 -4.29 -22.15 12.70
N PRO A 197 -4.49 -20.89 13.16
CA PRO A 197 -5.45 -19.95 12.57
C PRO A 197 -4.93 -19.12 11.39
N MET A 198 -3.62 -19.13 11.10
CA MET A 198 -2.98 -18.21 10.14
C MET A 198 -2.80 -18.83 8.76
N ASN A 199 -3.17 -18.10 7.71
CA ASN A 199 -2.87 -18.48 6.33
C ASN A 199 -1.39 -18.23 5.95
N GLU A 200 -0.98 -18.68 4.77
CA GLU A 200 0.40 -18.57 4.29
C GLU A 200 0.92 -17.13 4.25
N GLN A 201 0.10 -16.17 3.82
CA GLN A 201 0.47 -14.75 3.80
C GLN A 201 0.63 -14.20 5.21
N GLN A 202 -0.26 -14.54 6.14
CA GLN A 202 -0.15 -14.11 7.53
C GLN A 202 1.13 -14.64 8.17
N ILE A 203 1.50 -15.90 7.90
CA ILE A 203 2.78 -16.46 8.32
C ILE A 203 3.96 -15.68 7.71
N GLN A 204 3.89 -15.31 6.43
CA GLN A 204 4.91 -14.45 5.81
C GLN A 204 5.04 -13.11 6.53
N THR A 205 3.92 -12.42 6.79
CA THR A 205 3.97 -11.10 7.44
C THR A 205 4.58 -11.18 8.85
N VAL A 206 4.32 -12.26 9.60
CA VAL A 206 4.97 -12.50 10.90
C VAL A 206 6.47 -12.70 10.72
N ILE A 207 6.91 -13.45 9.72
CA ILE A 207 8.33 -13.65 9.41
C ILE A 207 9.00 -12.32 9.06
N ASP A 208 8.36 -11.47 8.24
CA ASP A 208 8.90 -10.17 7.85
C ASP A 208 8.99 -9.23 9.07
N TYR A 209 7.99 -9.26 9.95
CA TYR A 209 8.08 -8.58 11.24
C TYR A 209 9.23 -9.12 12.12
N LEU A 210 9.45 -10.44 12.17
CA LEU A 210 10.57 -11.00 12.94
C LEU A 210 11.93 -10.55 12.39
N LYS A 211 12.05 -10.35 11.07
CA LYS A 211 13.25 -9.77 10.45
C LYS A 211 13.43 -8.31 10.82
N SER A 212 12.35 -7.52 10.88
CA SER A 212 12.45 -6.09 11.22
C SER A 212 12.83 -5.84 12.68
N VAL A 213 12.48 -6.74 13.60
CA VAL A 213 12.90 -6.67 15.01
C VAL A 213 14.21 -7.41 15.31
N GLN A 214 14.86 -7.99 14.29
CA GLN A 214 16.10 -8.72 14.47
C GLN A 214 17.23 -7.79 14.90
N VAL A 215 17.88 -8.12 16.02
CA VAL A 215 19.04 -7.37 16.49
C VAL A 215 20.27 -7.72 15.65
N PRO A 216 21.11 -6.73 15.30
CA PRO A 216 22.36 -6.98 14.58
C PRO A 216 23.33 -7.82 15.43
N ARG A 217 24.26 -8.51 14.78
CA ARG A 217 25.36 -9.17 15.48
C ARG A 217 26.34 -8.11 15.96
N GLU A 218 26.67 -8.15 17.24
CA GLU A 218 27.79 -7.40 17.81
C GLU A 218 29.11 -8.19 17.57
N ASP A 219 30.23 -7.48 17.44
CA ASP A 219 31.59 -8.05 17.32
C ASP A 219 31.84 -9.04 16.17
N CYS A 220 31.15 -8.87 15.04
CA CYS A 220 31.55 -9.52 13.79
C CYS A 220 32.52 -8.58 13.05
N THR A 221 33.82 -8.88 13.06
CA THR A 221 34.74 -8.32 12.06
C THR A 221 34.35 -8.86 10.70
N ASP A 222 34.18 -7.96 9.72
CA ASP A 222 33.85 -8.25 8.32
C ASP A 222 34.72 -9.36 7.70
#